data_AF-A0A7Y7AAX5-F1
#
_entry.id   AF-A0A7Y7AAX5-F1
#
_cell.length_a   1.000
_cell.length_b   1.000
_cell.length_c   1.000
_cell.angle_alpha   90.00
_cell.angle_beta   90.00
_cell.angle_gamma   90.00
#
_symmetry.space_group_name_H-M   'P 1'
#
loop_
_entity.id
_entity.type
_entity.pdbx_description
1 polymer ?
#
loop_
_entity_poly.entity_id
_entity_poly.type
_entity_poly.pdbx_seq_one_letter_code
_entity_poly.pdbx_strand_id
1 'polypeptide(L)'
;MKVKTDDILNDQTGIIQRITDFHRSLSFEMDDLLNKLELKQESIRLFGKTIPQPRLSRFYADDGVSYVYSNQLFTGIPWTDELIELKQKSEEIAQTTFNSGLVNYYRDGNDSMGLHADNEPELGRNPVIASVNFGASRKMVFRKNGTKEKFEVILNHGDLLVMSGALQHNWKHEIPKQRRIADPRLNVTFRKILG
;
A
#
# COMPACT_ATOMS: atom_id res chain seq x y z
N MET A 1 19.39 -14.59 2.11
CA MET A 1 19.11 -14.43 3.56
C MET A 1 17.70 -14.93 3.83
N LYS A 2 17.41 -15.65 4.93
CA LYS A 2 16.03 -16.12 5.21
C LYS A 2 15.18 -14.93 5.67
N VAL A 3 14.21 -14.51 4.86
CA VAL A 3 13.17 -13.56 5.28
C VAL A 3 12.29 -14.22 6.36
N LYS A 4 11.85 -13.45 7.37
CA LYS A 4 10.99 -13.94 8.44
C LYS A 4 9.54 -13.55 8.15
N THR A 5 8.63 -14.52 8.26
CA THR A 5 7.19 -14.28 8.12
C THR A 5 6.53 -14.31 9.49
N ASP A 6 5.73 -13.28 9.77
CA ASP A 6 4.88 -13.18 10.96
C ASP A 6 3.41 -13.17 10.50
N ASP A 7 2.62 -14.15 10.94
CA ASP A 7 1.17 -14.18 10.73
C ASP A 7 0.48 -13.29 11.77
N ILE A 8 0.04 -12.10 11.35
CA ILE A 8 -0.57 -11.08 12.23
C ILE A 8 -2.06 -11.36 12.43
N LEU A 9 -2.74 -11.77 11.36
CA LEU A 9 -4.13 -12.18 11.36
C LEU A 9 -4.28 -13.36 10.40
N ASN A 10 -4.94 -14.42 10.82
CA ASN A 10 -5.29 -15.55 9.96
C ASN A 10 -6.54 -16.22 10.52
N ASP A 11 -7.71 -15.69 10.16
CA ASP A 11 -9.00 -16.22 10.57
C ASP A 11 -10.07 -15.97 9.47
N GLN A 12 -11.34 -16.29 9.76
CA GLN A 12 -12.43 -16.10 8.79
C GLN A 12 -12.65 -14.63 8.38
N THR A 13 -12.10 -13.67 9.11
CA THR A 13 -12.27 -12.24 8.84
C THR A 13 -11.22 -11.71 7.87
N GLY A 14 -10.12 -12.43 7.63
CA GLY A 14 -9.08 -12.05 6.70
C GLY A 14 -7.71 -12.59 7.07
N ILE A 15 -6.73 -12.30 6.21
CA ILE A 15 -5.34 -12.70 6.41
C ILE A 15 -4.47 -11.45 6.32
N ILE A 16 -3.53 -11.33 7.25
CA ILE A 16 -2.44 -10.36 7.23
C ILE A 16 -1.15 -11.07 7.59
N GLN A 17 -0.19 -11.04 6.67
CA GLN A 17 1.15 -11.59 6.86
C GLN A 17 2.17 -10.47 6.69
N ARG A 18 3.16 -10.42 7.58
CA ARG A 18 4.29 -9.49 7.44
C ARG A 18 5.56 -10.27 7.19
N ILE A 19 6.30 -9.86 6.17
CA ILE A 19 7.62 -10.35 5.84
C ILE A 19 8.62 -9.26 6.21
N THR A 20 9.46 -9.52 7.20
CA THR A 20 10.48 -8.55 7.65
C THR A 20 11.75 -8.69 6.81
N ASP A 21 12.51 -7.59 6.71
CA ASP A 21 13.76 -7.52 5.95
C ASP A 21 13.60 -7.90 4.46
N PHE A 22 12.40 -7.74 3.90
CA PHE A 22 12.09 -8.04 2.49
C PHE A 22 12.97 -7.25 1.52
N HIS A 23 13.30 -5.99 1.85
CA HIS A 23 14.20 -5.14 1.04
C HIS A 23 15.54 -5.79 0.71
N ARG A 24 16.07 -6.69 1.56
CA ARG A 24 17.36 -7.36 1.32
C ARG A 24 17.31 -8.40 0.20
N SER A 25 16.14 -8.64 -0.36
CA SER A 25 15.97 -9.44 -1.58
C SER A 25 16.02 -8.61 -2.87
N LEU A 26 16.10 -7.28 -2.75
CA LEU A 26 16.09 -6.33 -3.86
C LEU A 26 17.53 -5.94 -4.24
N SER A 27 17.71 -5.53 -5.49
CA SER A 27 18.97 -5.06 -6.04
C SER A 27 19.20 -3.55 -5.89
N PHE A 28 18.23 -2.83 -5.32
CA PHE A 28 18.22 -1.38 -5.17
C PHE A 28 17.85 -0.95 -3.75
N GLU A 29 18.20 0.28 -3.40
CA GLU A 29 17.82 0.92 -2.13
C GLU A 29 16.69 1.94 -2.32
N MET A 30 16.08 2.39 -1.22
CA MET A 30 14.96 3.34 -1.26
C MET A 30 15.24 4.58 -2.13
N ASP A 31 16.46 5.12 -2.07
CA ASP A 31 16.84 6.33 -2.79
C ASP A 31 16.90 6.11 -4.31
N ASP A 32 17.33 4.94 -4.78
CA ASP A 32 17.35 4.58 -6.20
C ASP A 32 15.93 4.59 -6.78
N LEU A 33 14.99 3.99 -6.05
CA LEU A 33 13.57 4.00 -6.40
C LEU A 33 13.03 5.44 -6.36
N LEU A 34 13.27 6.18 -5.28
CA LEU A 34 12.70 7.52 -5.09
C LEU A 34 13.09 8.49 -6.21
N ASN A 35 14.34 8.42 -6.69
CA ASN A 35 14.86 9.28 -7.77
C ASN A 35 14.17 9.07 -9.12
N LYS A 36 13.45 7.95 -9.31
CA LYS A 36 12.75 7.61 -10.57
C LYS A 36 11.23 7.81 -10.48
N LEU A 37 10.69 8.15 -9.32
CA LEU A 37 9.25 8.27 -9.11
C LEU A 37 8.73 9.66 -9.46
N GLU A 38 7.65 9.73 -10.24
CA GLU A 38 6.98 10.99 -10.60
C GLU A 38 5.93 11.40 -9.56
N LEU A 39 6.33 11.52 -8.29
CA LEU A 39 5.42 11.79 -7.18
C LEU A 39 4.73 13.16 -7.29
N LYS A 40 3.41 13.18 -7.10
CA LYS A 40 2.61 14.42 -7.10
C LYS A 40 1.66 14.47 -5.92
N GLN A 41 1.34 15.66 -5.44
CA GLN A 41 0.28 15.83 -4.46
C GLN A 41 -1.07 15.85 -5.19
N GLU A 42 -1.70 14.69 -5.28
CA GLU A 42 -3.02 14.57 -5.87
C GLU A 42 -4.09 15.25 -5.00
N SER A 43 -5.22 15.61 -5.60
CA SER A 43 -6.38 16.15 -4.87
C SER A 43 -7.54 15.15 -4.89
N ILE A 44 -8.36 15.18 -3.85
CA ILE A 44 -9.60 14.38 -3.76
C ILE A 44 -10.78 15.29 -3.48
N ARG A 45 -11.98 14.85 -3.90
CA ARG A 45 -13.22 15.57 -3.62
C ARG A 45 -13.92 14.96 -2.41
N LEU A 46 -13.91 15.66 -1.29
CA LEU A 46 -14.64 15.27 -0.08
C LEU A 46 -15.69 16.33 0.26
N PHE A 47 -16.93 15.88 0.49
CA PHE A 47 -18.06 16.76 0.84
C PHE A 47 -18.21 17.97 -0.11
N GLY A 48 -18.04 17.73 -1.42
CA GLY A 48 -18.12 18.75 -2.45
C GLY A 48 -16.87 19.64 -2.61
N LYS A 49 -15.91 19.60 -1.68
CA LYS A 49 -14.67 20.37 -1.72
C LYS A 49 -13.50 19.56 -2.26
N THR A 50 -12.68 20.18 -3.10
CA THR A 50 -11.41 19.61 -3.55
C THR A 50 -10.34 19.95 -2.53
N ILE A 51 -9.70 18.93 -1.95
CA ILE A 51 -8.63 19.09 -0.97
C ILE A 51 -7.39 18.29 -1.43
N PRO A 52 -6.17 18.80 -1.18
CA PRO A 52 -4.96 18.05 -1.45
C PRO A 52 -4.90 16.84 -0.52
N GLN A 53 -4.51 15.69 -1.06
CA GLN A 53 -4.21 14.52 -0.26
C GLN A 53 -3.04 14.84 0.69
N PRO A 54 -3.07 14.38 1.95
CA PRO A 54 -1.99 14.61 2.90
C PRO A 54 -0.87 13.58 2.68
N ARG A 55 -0.35 13.50 1.45
CA ARG A 55 0.80 12.70 0.98
C ARG A 55 1.06 13.01 -0.50
N LEU A 56 2.22 12.62 -1.02
CA LEU A 56 2.42 12.51 -2.46
C LEU A 56 2.08 11.10 -2.91
N SER A 57 1.64 10.95 -4.15
CA SER A 57 1.33 9.66 -4.73
C SER A 57 1.59 9.61 -6.24
N ARG A 58 1.70 8.40 -6.76
CA ARG A 58 1.73 8.15 -8.20
C ARG A 58 1.23 6.74 -8.49
N PHE A 59 0.44 6.59 -9.54
CA PHE A 59 -0.14 5.32 -9.96
C PHE A 59 0.63 4.76 -11.16
N TYR A 60 1.14 3.54 -11.01
CA TYR A 60 1.87 2.79 -12.04
C TYR A 60 1.05 1.55 -12.38
N ALA A 61 0.98 1.18 -13.65
CA ALA A 61 0.22 0.02 -14.07
C ALA A 61 0.72 -0.53 -15.41
N ASP A 62 0.29 -1.76 -15.72
CA ASP A 62 0.48 -2.33 -17.06
C ASP A 62 -0.28 -1.48 -18.10
N ASP A 63 0.15 -1.56 -19.36
CA ASP A 63 -0.46 -0.79 -20.44
C ASP A 63 -1.96 -1.09 -20.56
N GLY A 64 -2.76 -0.03 -20.71
CA GLY A 64 -4.23 -0.12 -20.76
C GLY A 64 -4.93 -0.28 -19.40
N VAL A 65 -4.21 -0.40 -18.27
CA VAL A 65 -4.83 -0.49 -16.94
C VAL A 65 -5.09 0.91 -16.37
N SER A 66 -6.34 1.17 -16.01
CA SER A 66 -6.77 2.39 -15.29
C SER A 66 -7.46 2.03 -13.99
N TYR A 67 -7.41 2.93 -13.01
CA TYR A 67 -8.01 2.76 -11.68
C TYR A 67 -8.91 3.95 -11.37
N VAL A 68 -10.13 3.72 -10.87
CA VAL A 68 -11.04 4.81 -10.50
C VAL A 68 -11.09 4.96 -8.99
N TYR A 69 -10.61 6.10 -8.48
CA TYR A 69 -10.66 6.42 -7.06
C TYR A 69 -11.27 7.79 -6.82
N SER A 70 -12.23 7.87 -5.88
CA SER A 70 -12.94 9.13 -5.56
C SER A 70 -13.60 9.82 -6.78
N ASN A 71 -14.12 9.04 -7.74
CA ASN A 71 -14.65 9.52 -9.03
C ASN A 71 -13.62 10.21 -9.94
N GLN A 72 -12.33 9.93 -9.76
CA GLN A 72 -11.26 10.38 -10.63
C GLN A 72 -10.60 9.17 -11.29
N LEU A 73 -10.44 9.23 -12.61
CA LEU A 73 -9.70 8.23 -13.38
C LEU A 73 -8.21 8.48 -13.22
N PHE A 74 -7.49 7.49 -12.69
CA PHE A 74 -6.04 7.47 -12.66
C PHE A 74 -5.56 6.54 -13.77
N THR A 75 -4.98 7.11 -14.83
CA THR A 75 -4.28 6.34 -15.86
C THR A 75 -2.90 5.99 -15.33
N GLY A 76 -2.58 4.69 -15.28
CA GLY A 76 -1.27 4.23 -14.85
C GLY A 76 -0.18 4.74 -15.79
N ILE A 77 0.94 5.18 -15.23
CA ILE A 77 2.15 5.40 -16.03
C ILE A 77 3.01 4.14 -16.07
N PRO A 78 3.91 4.00 -17.06
CA PRO A 78 4.78 2.83 -17.18
C PRO A 78 5.64 2.60 -15.94
N TRP A 79 5.83 1.34 -15.58
CA TRP A 79 6.69 0.92 -14.48
C TRP A 79 8.14 1.35 -14.67
N THR A 80 8.84 1.61 -13.55
CA THR A 80 10.31 1.67 -13.52
C THR A 80 10.87 0.26 -13.29
N ASP A 81 12.14 0.04 -13.61
CA ASP A 81 12.80 -1.26 -13.39
C ASP A 81 12.73 -1.72 -11.92
N GLU A 82 12.91 -0.78 -10.97
CA GLU A 82 12.80 -1.03 -9.53
C GLU A 82 11.38 -1.47 -9.13
N LEU A 83 10.36 -0.84 -9.71
CA LEU A 83 8.98 -1.24 -9.43
C LEU A 83 8.65 -2.61 -10.03
N ILE A 84 9.24 -2.96 -11.19
CA ILE A 84 9.10 -4.29 -11.79
C ILE A 84 9.73 -5.35 -10.87
N GLU A 85 10.97 -5.13 -10.41
CA GLU A 85 11.63 -6.05 -9.49
C GLU A 85 10.82 -6.21 -8.19
N LEU A 86 10.39 -5.08 -7.61
CA LEU A 86 9.60 -5.06 -6.38
C LEU A 86 8.28 -5.82 -6.54
N LYS A 87 7.61 -5.63 -7.68
CA LYS A 87 6.38 -6.33 -8.05
C LYS A 87 6.63 -7.84 -8.13
N GLN A 88 7.61 -8.28 -8.92
CA GLN A 88 7.93 -9.71 -9.11
C GLN A 88 8.26 -10.40 -7.78
N LYS A 89 9.09 -9.77 -6.94
CA LYS A 89 9.41 -10.30 -5.60
C LYS A 89 8.20 -10.36 -4.68
N SER A 90 7.30 -9.39 -4.79
CA SER A 90 6.03 -9.40 -4.05
C SER A 90 5.07 -10.49 -4.55
N GLU A 91 5.01 -10.73 -5.87
CA GLU A 91 4.22 -11.80 -6.51
C GLU A 91 4.67 -13.19 -6.04
N GLU A 92 5.98 -13.42 -5.98
CA GLU A 92 6.57 -14.67 -5.45
C GLU A 92 6.09 -14.96 -4.01
N ILE A 93 5.99 -13.94 -3.15
CA ILE A 93 5.56 -14.13 -1.75
C ILE A 93 4.04 -14.22 -1.64
N ALA A 94 3.32 -13.34 -2.33
CA ALA A 94 1.87 -13.24 -2.27
C ALA A 94 1.15 -14.34 -3.06
N GLN A 95 1.89 -15.14 -3.85
CA GLN A 95 1.37 -16.25 -4.67
C GLN A 95 0.26 -15.79 -5.63
N THR A 96 0.44 -14.60 -6.21
CA THR A 96 -0.49 -13.98 -7.17
C THR A 96 0.27 -13.04 -8.10
N THR A 97 -0.40 -12.55 -9.14
CA THR A 97 0.13 -11.53 -10.06
C THR A 97 -0.46 -10.16 -9.76
N PHE A 98 0.29 -9.09 -9.97
CA PHE A 98 -0.16 -7.70 -9.89
C PHE A 98 0.04 -7.00 -11.24
N ASN A 99 -0.90 -6.11 -11.58
CA ASN A 99 -0.86 -5.29 -12.79
C ASN A 99 -0.97 -3.79 -12.48
N SER A 100 -0.97 -3.43 -11.19
CA SER A 100 -1.08 -2.05 -10.73
C SER A 100 -0.35 -1.83 -9.41
N GLY A 101 0.14 -0.61 -9.21
CA GLY A 101 0.97 -0.20 -8.07
C GLY A 101 0.71 1.25 -7.72
N LEU A 102 0.16 1.50 -6.53
CA LEU A 102 0.00 2.84 -5.99
C LEU A 102 1.15 3.17 -5.05
N VAL A 103 1.99 4.11 -5.48
CA VAL A 103 3.06 4.66 -4.65
C VAL A 103 2.50 5.76 -3.78
N ASN A 104 2.82 5.72 -2.49
CA ASN A 104 2.46 6.70 -1.49
C ASN A 104 3.72 7.15 -0.75
N TYR A 105 4.03 8.44 -0.82
CA TYR A 105 5.15 9.06 -0.13
C TYR A 105 4.65 10.02 0.95
N TYR A 106 4.95 9.68 2.19
CA TYR A 106 4.62 10.45 3.38
C TYR A 106 5.86 11.25 3.73
N ARG A 107 5.80 12.57 3.57
CA ARG A 107 6.93 13.48 3.80
C ARG A 107 7.40 13.45 5.25
N ASP A 108 6.44 13.29 6.17
CA ASP A 108 6.66 13.24 7.61
C ASP A 108 5.44 12.59 8.33
N GLY A 109 5.38 12.74 9.64
CA GLY A 109 4.27 12.33 10.49
C GLY A 109 2.98 13.14 10.36
N ASN A 110 2.97 14.26 9.63
CA ASN A 110 1.76 15.06 9.36
C ASN A 110 0.96 14.51 8.16
N ASP A 111 1.65 13.85 7.24
CA ASP A 111 1.04 13.09 6.15
C ASP A 111 0.34 11.82 6.69
N SER A 112 -0.77 11.43 6.05
CA SER A 112 -1.66 10.37 6.54
C SER A 112 -2.49 9.73 5.43
N MET A 113 -3.13 8.62 5.77
CA MET A 113 -4.17 7.98 4.98
C MET A 113 -5.34 7.68 5.91
N GLY A 114 -6.52 8.21 5.57
CA GLY A 114 -7.73 8.03 6.38
C GLY A 114 -8.22 6.59 6.41
N LEU A 115 -9.18 6.30 7.28
CA LEU A 115 -9.77 4.98 7.43
C LEU A 115 -10.52 4.55 6.16
N HIS A 116 -10.05 3.48 5.51
CA HIS A 116 -10.61 2.94 4.26
C HIS A 116 -10.44 1.42 4.18
N ALA A 117 -11.04 0.80 3.17
CA ALA A 117 -10.74 -0.55 2.74
C ALA A 117 -10.49 -0.53 1.24
N ASP A 118 -9.65 -1.44 0.75
CA ASP A 118 -9.38 -1.61 -0.68
C ASP A 118 -10.44 -2.55 -1.26
N ASN A 119 -11.65 -2.02 -1.46
CA ASN A 119 -12.83 -2.79 -1.86
C ASN A 119 -13.48 -2.27 -3.14
N GLU A 120 -12.70 -1.61 -3.99
CA GLU A 120 -13.14 -1.19 -5.32
C GLU A 120 -13.59 -2.41 -6.13
N PRO A 121 -14.72 -2.33 -6.86
CA PRO A 121 -15.28 -3.48 -7.59
C PRO A 121 -14.29 -4.14 -8.56
N GLU A 122 -13.43 -3.33 -9.17
CA GLU A 122 -12.38 -3.77 -10.11
C GLU A 122 -11.28 -4.62 -9.45
N LEU A 123 -11.18 -4.66 -8.12
CA LEU A 123 -10.26 -5.56 -7.40
C LEU A 123 -10.85 -6.96 -7.18
N GLY A 124 -12.12 -7.17 -7.52
CA GLY A 124 -12.84 -8.40 -7.27
C GLY A 124 -13.20 -8.61 -5.79
N ARG A 125 -13.69 -9.82 -5.46
CA ARG A 125 -14.29 -10.08 -4.14
C ARG A 125 -13.26 -10.11 -3.01
N ASN A 126 -12.18 -10.87 -3.15
CA ASN A 126 -11.20 -11.06 -2.07
C ASN A 126 -9.81 -10.74 -2.61
N PRO A 127 -9.50 -9.44 -2.83
CA PRO A 127 -8.24 -9.06 -3.44
C PRO A 127 -7.07 -9.44 -2.55
N VAL A 128 -5.99 -9.88 -3.20
CA VAL A 128 -4.67 -9.98 -2.58
C VAL A 128 -3.96 -8.65 -2.83
N ILE A 129 -3.41 -8.06 -1.78
CA ILE A 129 -2.73 -6.77 -1.81
C ILE A 129 -1.36 -6.94 -1.15
N ALA A 130 -0.31 -6.45 -1.81
CA ALA A 130 1.03 -6.41 -1.27
C ALA A 130 1.45 -4.95 -1.02
N SER A 131 1.84 -4.62 0.21
CA SER A 131 2.28 -3.28 0.63
C SER A 131 3.73 -3.35 1.09
N VAL A 132 4.64 -2.82 0.27
CA VAL A 132 6.07 -2.74 0.60
C VAL A 132 6.42 -1.38 1.16
N ASN A 133 7.23 -1.35 2.21
CA ASN A 133 7.50 -0.18 3.02
C ASN A 133 8.99 0.15 3.03
N PHE A 134 9.35 1.42 2.89
CA PHE A 134 10.71 1.92 3.03
C PHE A 134 10.74 3.21 3.85
N GLY A 135 11.88 3.47 4.49
CA GLY A 135 12.12 4.66 5.29
C GLY A 135 11.54 4.57 6.69
N ALA A 136 11.00 5.68 7.19
CA ALA A 136 10.54 5.80 8.57
C ALA A 136 9.44 4.79 8.92
N SER A 137 9.58 4.12 10.07
CA SER A 137 8.56 3.21 10.57
C SER A 137 7.25 3.96 10.84
N ARG A 138 6.13 3.43 10.34
CA ARG A 138 4.80 3.99 10.60
C ARG A 138 3.87 2.92 11.13
N LYS A 139 3.06 3.33 12.11
CA LYS A 139 1.90 2.55 12.52
C LYS A 139 0.83 2.55 11.43
N MET A 140 0.34 1.35 11.10
CA MET A 140 -0.92 1.09 10.42
C MET A 140 -1.93 0.55 11.43
N VAL A 141 -3.16 1.08 11.43
CA VAL A 141 -4.22 0.67 12.37
C VAL A 141 -5.31 -0.04 11.60
N PHE A 142 -5.69 -1.23 12.05
CA PHE A 142 -6.82 -1.99 11.53
C PHE A 142 -8.00 -1.89 12.51
N ARG A 143 -9.19 -1.64 11.99
CA ARG A 143 -10.45 -1.52 12.75
C ARG A 143 -11.51 -2.41 12.13
N LYS A 144 -12.12 -3.29 12.94
CA LYS A 144 -13.13 -4.21 12.46
C LYS A 144 -14.47 -3.51 12.31
N ASN A 145 -15.13 -3.74 11.18
CA ASN A 145 -16.40 -3.13 10.83
C ASN A 145 -17.50 -3.48 11.85
N GLY A 146 -18.30 -2.49 12.24
CA GLY A 146 -19.42 -2.68 13.18
C GLY A 146 -19.03 -2.95 14.63
N THR A 147 -17.74 -2.92 14.99
CA THR A 147 -17.27 -3.20 16.36
C THR A 147 -16.29 -2.14 16.86
N LYS A 148 -15.81 -2.29 18.10
CA LYS A 148 -14.70 -1.49 18.67
C LYS A 148 -13.35 -2.19 18.56
N GLU A 149 -13.30 -3.39 17.98
CA GLU A 149 -12.07 -4.17 17.85
C GLU A 149 -11.08 -3.44 16.92
N LYS A 150 -9.83 -3.33 17.36
CA LYS A 150 -8.73 -2.78 16.58
C LYS A 150 -7.40 -3.40 16.98
N PHE A 151 -6.46 -3.41 16.07
CA PHE A 151 -5.06 -3.73 16.34
C PHE A 151 -4.14 -2.85 15.50
N GLU A 152 -2.86 -2.87 15.83
CA GLU A 152 -1.85 -2.00 15.25
C GLU A 152 -0.71 -2.85 14.69
N VAL A 153 -0.23 -2.49 13.50
CA VAL A 153 0.95 -3.09 12.88
C VAL A 153 1.97 -1.99 12.67
N ILE A 154 3.19 -2.17 13.18
CA ILE A 154 4.31 -1.29 12.87
C ILE A 154 4.97 -1.80 11.59
N LEU A 155 4.94 -0.97 10.56
CA LEU A 155 5.59 -1.22 9.27
C LEU A 155 6.93 -0.50 9.25
N ASN A 156 8.02 -1.26 9.25
CA ASN A 156 9.38 -0.75 9.27
C ASN A 156 9.97 -0.62 7.87
N HIS A 157 11.16 -0.04 7.80
CA HIS A 157 11.98 -0.07 6.59
C HIS A 157 12.14 -1.52 6.10
N GLY A 158 11.72 -1.75 4.87
CA GLY A 158 11.86 -3.00 4.16
C GLY A 158 10.88 -4.10 4.59
N ASP A 159 9.80 -3.77 5.29
CA ASP A 159 8.71 -4.73 5.54
C ASP A 159 7.79 -4.84 4.32
N LEU A 160 7.43 -6.07 3.94
CA LEU A 160 6.30 -6.37 3.06
C LEU A 160 5.12 -6.83 3.90
N LEU A 161 3.96 -6.22 3.70
CA LEU A 161 2.68 -6.64 4.27
C LEU A 161 1.78 -7.22 3.17
N VAL A 162 1.38 -8.48 3.32
CA VAL A 162 0.39 -9.12 2.44
C VAL A 162 -0.96 -9.13 3.16
N MET A 163 -1.98 -8.60 2.48
CA MET A 163 -3.37 -8.58 2.93
C MET A 163 -4.23 -9.38 1.97
N SER A 164 -5.00 -10.35 2.47
CA SER A 164 -5.82 -11.22 1.61
C SER A 164 -7.03 -11.83 2.33
N GLY A 165 -7.74 -12.73 1.65
CA GLY A 165 -8.95 -13.35 2.18
C GLY A 165 -10.09 -12.36 2.29
N ALA A 166 -10.89 -12.47 3.36
CA ALA A 166 -12.06 -11.61 3.57
C ALA A 166 -11.73 -10.23 4.19
N LEU A 167 -10.44 -9.84 4.25
CA LEU A 167 -9.98 -8.71 5.05
C LEU A 167 -10.70 -7.40 4.72
N GLN A 168 -10.79 -7.07 3.42
CA GLN A 168 -11.36 -5.78 2.98
C GLN A 168 -12.88 -5.67 3.19
N HIS A 169 -13.56 -6.78 3.53
CA HIS A 169 -14.98 -6.78 3.94
C HIS A 169 -15.15 -6.53 5.43
N ASN A 170 -14.22 -7.03 6.24
CA ASN A 170 -14.36 -7.08 7.68
C ASN A 170 -13.56 -5.99 8.40
N TRP A 171 -12.52 -5.46 7.76
CA TRP A 171 -11.58 -4.52 8.36
C TRP A 171 -11.38 -3.31 7.47
N LYS A 172 -11.27 -2.15 8.11
CA LYS A 172 -10.72 -0.93 7.51
C LYS A 172 -9.37 -0.64 8.12
N HIS A 173 -8.53 0.04 7.36
CA HIS A 173 -7.19 0.41 7.78
C HIS A 173 -6.87 1.88 7.52
N GLU A 174 -5.94 2.41 8.31
CA GLU A 174 -5.47 3.80 8.23
C GLU A 174 -3.98 3.90 8.54
N ILE A 175 -3.34 4.94 7.99
CA ILE A 175 -2.03 5.44 8.44
C ILE A 175 -2.29 6.77 9.16
N PRO A 176 -2.46 6.77 10.49
CA PRO A 176 -2.77 7.99 11.23
C PRO A 176 -1.57 8.94 11.24
N LYS A 177 -1.86 10.23 11.48
CA LYS A 177 -0.84 11.24 11.75
C LYS A 177 -0.04 10.87 13.00
N GLN A 178 1.27 10.90 12.89
CA GLN A 178 2.25 10.54 13.92
C GLN A 178 3.27 11.66 14.04
N ARG A 179 2.83 12.82 14.54
CA ARG A 179 3.51 14.14 14.49
C ARG A 179 4.96 14.20 15.02
N ARG A 180 5.43 13.16 15.71
CA ARG A 180 6.82 13.07 16.21
C ARG A 180 7.79 12.48 15.19
N ILE A 181 7.29 11.94 14.08
CA ILE A 181 8.11 11.37 13.01
C ILE A 181 8.45 12.50 12.03
N ALA A 182 9.73 12.80 11.92
CA ALA A 182 10.26 13.81 11.00
C ALA A 182 10.71 13.21 9.67
N ASP A 183 11.09 11.93 9.67
CA ASP A 183 11.65 11.25 8.50
C ASP A 183 10.55 10.74 7.54
N PRO A 184 10.84 10.69 6.23
CA PRO A 184 9.87 10.26 5.23
C PRO A 184 9.66 8.74 5.22
N ARG A 185 8.48 8.32 4.75
CA ARG A 185 8.15 6.92 4.43
C ARG A 185 7.67 6.80 2.99
N LEU A 186 8.22 5.83 2.28
CA LEU A 186 7.71 5.39 0.98
C LEU A 186 6.93 4.08 1.16
N ASN A 187 5.79 3.97 0.47
CA ASN A 187 5.02 2.74 0.41
C ASN A 187 4.59 2.48 -1.02
N VAL A 188 4.76 1.25 -1.49
CA VAL A 188 4.22 0.78 -2.77
C VAL A 188 3.15 -0.27 -2.49
N THR A 189 1.91 -0.02 -2.92
CA THR A 189 0.79 -0.95 -2.77
C THR A 189 0.42 -1.56 -4.11
N PHE A 190 0.72 -2.84 -4.28
CA PHE A 190 0.41 -3.61 -5.49
C PHE A 190 -0.95 -4.29 -5.40
N ARG A 191 -1.68 -4.28 -6.52
CA ARG A 191 -3.01 -4.88 -6.66
C ARG A 191 -3.19 -5.48 -8.05
N LYS A 192 -4.15 -6.41 -8.14
CA LYS A 192 -4.64 -6.96 -9.41
C LYS A 192 -5.99 -6.34 -9.73
N ILE A 193 -6.05 -5.54 -10.79
CA ILE A 193 -7.28 -4.97 -11.35
C ILE A 193 -7.84 -5.98 -12.37
N LEU A 194 -9.07 -6.39 -12.16
CA LEU A 194 -9.89 -7.22 -13.04
C LEU A 194 -10.67 -6.26 -13.95
N GLY A 195 -10.38 -6.31 -15.25
CA GLY A 195 -11.04 -5.49 -16.27
C GLY A 195 -12.52 -5.82 -16.47
#